data_AF-A0A2Z2NSL9-F1
#
_entry.id   AF-A0A2Z2NSL9-F1
#
_cell.length_a   1.000
_cell.length_b   1.000
_cell.length_c   1.000
_cell.angle_alpha   90.00
_cell.angle_beta   90.00
_cell.angle_gamma   90.00
#
_symmetry.space_group_name_H-M   'P 1'
#
loop_
_entity.id
_entity.type
_entity.pdbx_description
1 polymer ?
#
loop_
_entity_poly.entity_id
_entity_poly.type
_entity_poly.pdbx_seq_one_letter_code
_entity_poly.pdbx_strand_id
1 'polypeptide(L)'
;MKRIIELDAFRGLAALAIVFSHILVMLPEVGDASPKHSMFIQIVSLPPFRALWGGSEAVVFFFVLSGFVLAMPFYHGPVKIVPFLIKRFIRIYPAYIVAVALSWLAYIGFASIAVDDYSQWFHQIWPDSIKPKDILGHVLLVGSFDNDVFNPVLWTLVMEMRIALIFPVIMWLVLRYNA
;
A
#
# COMPACT_ATOMS: atom_id res chain seq x y z
N MET A 1 24.64 5.97 -5.93
CA MET A 1 24.49 4.53 -5.64
C MET A 1 23.96 3.83 -6.88
N LYS A 2 24.49 2.63 -7.17
CA LYS A 2 24.03 1.80 -8.28
C LYS A 2 22.66 1.22 -7.93
N ARG A 3 21.76 1.16 -8.90
CA ARG A 3 20.43 0.51 -8.77
C ARG A 3 20.64 -0.99 -8.55
N ILE A 4 19.98 -1.56 -7.54
CA ILE A 4 20.01 -3.00 -7.26
C ILE A 4 18.75 -3.60 -7.89
N ILE A 5 18.93 -4.30 -9.02
CA ILE A 5 17.82 -4.74 -9.87
C ILE A 5 17.00 -5.84 -9.19
N GLU A 6 17.64 -6.64 -8.35
CA GLU A 6 17.07 -7.74 -7.60
C GLU A 6 16.01 -7.22 -6.62
N LEU A 7 16.28 -6.10 -5.93
CA LEU A 7 15.31 -5.47 -5.02
C LEU A 7 14.09 -4.94 -5.77
N ASP A 8 14.28 -4.44 -6.99
CA ASP A 8 13.18 -3.98 -7.82
C ASP A 8 12.34 -5.14 -8.35
N ALA A 9 12.97 -6.26 -8.71
CA ALA A 9 12.27 -7.48 -9.08
C ALA A 9 11.43 -8.03 -7.91
N PHE A 10 11.99 -8.08 -6.70
CA PHE A 10 11.26 -8.50 -5.50
C PHE A 10 10.08 -7.58 -5.17
N ARG A 11 10.23 -6.25 -5.34
CA ARG A 11 9.10 -5.32 -5.22
C ARG A 11 8.03 -5.58 -6.27
N GLY A 12 8.41 -5.88 -7.50
CA GLY A 12 7.49 -6.24 -8.57
C GLY A 12 6.68 -7.50 -8.24
N LEU A 13 7.34 -8.55 -7.75
CA LEU A 13 6.66 -9.77 -7.30
C LEU A 13 5.71 -9.51 -6.13
N ALA A 14 6.12 -8.71 -5.15
CA ALA A 14 5.26 -8.32 -4.04
C ALA A 14 4.03 -7.53 -4.52
N ALA A 15 4.22 -6.59 -5.46
CA ALA A 15 3.13 -5.82 -6.04
C ALA A 15 2.12 -6.72 -6.79
N LEU A 16 2.60 -7.71 -7.54
CA LEU A 16 1.73 -8.70 -8.20
C LEU A 16 0.93 -9.52 -7.18
N ALA A 17 1.58 -9.98 -6.10
CA ALA A 17 0.88 -10.70 -5.03
C ALA A 17 -0.20 -9.85 -4.35
N ILE A 18 0.05 -8.55 -4.16
CA ILE A 18 -0.95 -7.61 -3.64
C ILE A 18 -2.14 -7.48 -4.61
N VAL A 19 -1.88 -7.34 -5.92
CA VAL A 19 -2.95 -7.26 -6.93
C VAL A 19 -3.81 -8.54 -6.91
N PHE A 20 -3.17 -9.72 -6.92
CA PHE A 20 -3.91 -10.98 -6.82
C PHE A 20 -4.67 -11.11 -5.50
N SER A 21 -4.11 -10.64 -4.39
CA SER A 21 -4.82 -10.59 -3.11
C SER A 21 -6.13 -9.80 -3.23
N HIS A 22 -6.11 -8.63 -3.86
CA HIS A 22 -7.31 -7.79 -3.99
C HIS A 22 -8.33 -8.43 -4.92
N ILE A 23 -7.89 -9.01 -6.05
CA ILE A 23 -8.78 -9.73 -6.98
C ILE A 23 -9.46 -10.90 -6.26
N LEU A 24 -8.70 -11.69 -5.49
CA LEU A 24 -9.26 -12.85 -4.79
C LEU A 24 -10.18 -12.43 -3.65
N VAL A 25 -9.83 -11.43 -2.85
CA VAL A 25 -10.67 -10.95 -1.73
C VAL A 25 -11.96 -10.29 -2.21
N MET A 26 -12.07 -9.84 -3.47
CA MET A 26 -13.37 -9.44 -4.04
C MET A 26 -14.34 -10.61 -4.19
N LEU A 27 -13.86 -11.84 -4.31
CA LEU A 27 -14.70 -13.03 -4.40
C LEU A 27 -15.25 -13.38 -3.01
N PRO A 28 -16.58 -13.58 -2.84
CA PRO A 28 -17.18 -13.94 -1.56
C PRO A 28 -16.55 -15.18 -0.91
N GLU A 29 -16.09 -16.15 -1.70
CA GLU A 29 -15.51 -17.39 -1.19
C GLU A 29 -14.17 -17.22 -0.47
N VAL A 30 -13.49 -16.08 -0.71
CA VAL A 30 -12.19 -15.75 -0.12
C VAL A 30 -12.27 -14.56 0.82
N GLY A 31 -13.01 -13.51 0.43
CA GLY A 31 -13.10 -12.26 1.18
C GLY A 31 -14.03 -12.33 2.38
N ASP A 32 -15.08 -13.14 2.30
CA ASP A 32 -16.00 -13.31 3.41
C ASP A 32 -15.55 -14.49 4.28
N ALA A 33 -15.71 -14.35 5.60
CA ALA A 33 -15.45 -15.42 6.56
C ALA A 33 -16.53 -16.52 6.48
N SER A 34 -16.78 -17.03 5.27
CA SER A 34 -17.75 -18.06 4.97
C SER A 34 -17.20 -19.44 5.38
N PRO A 35 -17.99 -20.25 6.12
CA PRO A 35 -17.61 -21.61 6.52
C PRO A 35 -17.53 -22.62 5.35
N LYS A 36 -17.73 -22.19 4.09
CA LYS A 36 -17.65 -23.02 2.89
C LYS A 36 -16.45 -22.68 2.00
N HIS A 37 -15.27 -22.51 2.58
CA HIS A 37 -14.05 -22.49 1.79
C HIS A 37 -13.93 -23.82 1.04
N SER A 38 -14.01 -23.79 -0.29
CA SER A 38 -13.80 -24.98 -1.11
C SER A 38 -12.44 -25.59 -0.81
N MET A 39 -12.31 -26.92 -0.95
CA MET A 39 -11.04 -27.61 -0.70
C MET A 39 -9.88 -26.98 -1.51
N PHE A 40 -10.17 -26.49 -2.72
CA PHE A 40 -9.21 -25.75 -3.53
C PHE A 40 -8.70 -24.48 -2.84
N ILE A 41 -9.59 -23.62 -2.34
CA ILE A 41 -9.22 -22.37 -1.65
C ILE A 41 -8.38 -22.66 -0.40
N GLN A 42 -8.70 -23.72 0.34
CA GLN A 42 -7.90 -24.14 1.49
C GLN A 42 -6.48 -24.53 1.10
N ILE A 43 -6.32 -25.32 0.02
CA ILE A 43 -4.99 -25.75 -0.45
C ILE A 43 -4.17 -24.55 -0.95
N VAL A 44 -4.76 -23.64 -1.75
CA VAL A 44 -4.02 -22.47 -2.26
C VAL A 44 -3.75 -21.41 -1.18
N SER A 45 -4.45 -21.49 -0.04
CA SER A 45 -4.18 -20.70 1.16
C SER A 45 -3.00 -21.23 1.99
N LEU A 46 -2.50 -22.43 1.70
CA LEU A 46 -1.33 -22.97 2.37
C LEU A 46 -0.02 -22.49 1.71
N PRO A 47 1.08 -22.38 2.46
CA PRO A 47 2.41 -22.25 1.88
C PRO A 47 2.74 -23.45 0.96
N PRO A 48 3.46 -23.25 -0.18
CA PRO A 48 4.02 -21.99 -0.66
C PRO A 48 3.05 -21.13 -1.49
N PHE A 49 1.89 -21.67 -1.89
CA PHE A 49 0.95 -21.00 -2.79
C PHE A 49 0.43 -19.66 -2.25
N ARG A 50 0.25 -19.57 -0.93
CA ARG A 50 -0.11 -18.33 -0.23
C ARG A 50 0.83 -17.17 -0.54
N ALA A 51 2.13 -17.41 -0.80
CA ALA A 51 3.08 -16.34 -1.11
C ALA A 51 2.76 -15.60 -2.42
N LEU A 52 1.99 -16.22 -3.32
CA LEU A 52 1.60 -15.63 -4.60
C LEU A 52 0.47 -14.62 -4.48
N TRP A 53 -0.26 -14.59 -3.36
CA TRP A 53 -1.46 -13.76 -3.20
C TRP A 53 -1.71 -13.27 -1.77
N GLY A 54 -0.80 -13.53 -0.83
CA GLY A 54 -0.86 -13.03 0.54
C GLY A 54 -0.58 -11.54 0.59
N GLY A 55 -1.63 -10.72 0.49
CA GLY A 55 -1.52 -9.26 0.44
C GLY A 55 -0.84 -8.66 1.66
N SER A 56 -1.21 -9.08 2.87
CA SER A 56 -0.64 -8.55 4.12
C SER A 56 0.86 -8.84 4.23
N GLU A 57 1.26 -10.06 3.91
CA GLU A 57 2.64 -10.53 3.93
C GLU A 57 3.47 -9.80 2.87
N ALA A 58 2.92 -9.62 1.67
CA ALA A 58 3.56 -8.89 0.58
C ALA A 58 3.76 -7.40 0.90
N VAL A 59 2.79 -6.75 1.57
CA VAL A 59 2.92 -5.36 2.02
C VAL A 59 4.01 -5.22 3.08
N VAL A 60 4.06 -6.12 4.07
CA VAL A 60 5.14 -6.14 5.07
C VAL A 60 6.50 -6.29 4.39
N PHE A 61 6.61 -7.23 3.45
CA PHE A 61 7.84 -7.43 2.68
C PHE A 61 8.23 -6.17 1.88
N PHE A 62 7.27 -5.48 1.26
CA PHE A 62 7.49 -4.22 0.58
C PHE A 62 8.08 -3.16 1.51
N PHE A 63 7.54 -3.01 2.72
CA PHE A 63 8.07 -2.08 3.72
C PHE A 63 9.49 -2.44 4.18
N VAL A 64 9.80 -3.72 4.36
CA VAL A 64 11.16 -4.17 4.70
C VAL A 64 12.16 -3.81 3.60
N LEU A 65 11.83 -4.10 2.33
CA LEU A 65 12.69 -3.73 1.20
C LEU A 65 12.86 -2.22 1.06
N SER A 66 11.78 -1.46 1.28
CA SER A 66 11.82 0.00 1.29
C SER A 66 12.74 0.50 2.42
N GLY A 67 12.58 0.01 3.65
CA GLY A 67 13.43 0.34 4.80
C GLY A 67 14.92 0.05 4.54
N PHE A 68 15.23 -1.10 3.93
CA PHE A 68 16.60 -1.44 3.53
C PHE A 68 17.20 -0.40 2.57
N VAL A 69 16.48 -0.04 1.50
CA VAL A 69 16.95 0.96 0.53
C VAL A 69 17.01 2.37 1.13
N LEU A 70 16.08 2.68 2.04
CA LEU A 70 16.03 3.91 2.81
C LEU A 70 17.27 4.08 3.70
N ALA A 71 17.78 3.00 4.28
CA ALA A 71 18.94 3.00 5.18
C ALA A 71 20.29 3.14 4.46
N MET A 72 20.44 2.58 3.25
CA MET A 72 21.72 2.56 2.54
C MET A 72 22.46 3.92 2.45
N PRO A 73 21.82 5.06 2.10
CA PRO A 73 22.52 6.34 2.02
C PRO A 73 23.16 6.78 3.35
N PHE A 74 22.53 6.44 4.48
CA PHE A 74 22.99 6.85 5.82
C PHE A 74 24.24 6.10 6.27
N TYR A 75 24.46 4.87 5.77
CA TYR A 75 25.69 4.11 6.03
C TYR A 75 26.87 4.57 5.16
N HIS A 76 26.62 5.24 4.03
CA HIS A 76 27.67 5.69 3.11
C HIS A 76 28.14 7.14 3.37
N GLY A 77 27.57 7.84 4.35
CA GLY A 77 27.98 9.19 4.73
C GLY A 77 26.84 10.09 5.17
N PRO A 78 27.12 11.38 5.43
CA PRO A 78 26.12 12.33 5.92
C PRO A 78 25.04 12.60 4.86
N VAL A 79 23.78 12.40 5.25
CA VAL A 79 22.62 12.64 4.38
C VAL A 79 22.03 14.01 4.69
N LYS A 80 21.87 14.84 3.65
CA LYS A 80 21.10 16.09 3.78
C LYS A 80 19.60 15.76 3.85
N ILE A 81 19.00 16.00 5.01
CA ILE A 81 17.61 15.62 5.32
C ILE A 81 16.60 16.30 4.38
N VAL A 82 16.72 17.61 4.16
CA VAL A 82 15.75 18.37 3.35
C VAL A 82 15.71 17.87 1.89
N PRO A 83 16.85 17.76 1.15
CA PRO A 83 16.85 17.17 -0.19
C PRO A 83 16.36 15.72 -0.23
N PHE A 84 16.61 14.93 0.83
CA PHE A 84 16.11 13.56 0.92
C PHE A 84 14.59 13.51 1.00
N LEU A 85 13.97 14.37 1.83
CA LEU A 85 12.51 14.45 1.96
C LEU A 85 11.86 14.99 0.68
N ILE A 86 12.42 16.04 0.07
CA ILE A 86 11.90 16.63 -1.18
C ILE A 86 11.88 15.57 -2.31
N LYS A 87 12.98 14.82 -2.48
CA LYS A 87 13.04 13.75 -3.50
C LYS A 87 11.97 12.69 -3.32
N ARG A 88 11.62 12.37 -2.06
CA ARG A 88 10.56 11.40 -1.76
C ARG A 88 9.19 11.96 -2.02
N PHE A 89 8.95 13.20 -1.59
CA PHE A 89 7.71 13.90 -1.84
C PHE A 89 7.41 13.99 -3.35
N ILE A 90 8.38 14.45 -4.15
CA ILE A 90 8.24 14.57 -5.61
C ILE A 90 8.07 13.19 -6.29
N ARG A 91 8.58 12.11 -5.68
CA ARG A 91 8.39 10.75 -6.21
C ARG A 91 7.00 10.19 -5.93
N ILE A 92 6.49 10.38 -4.71
CA ILE A 92 5.26 9.71 -4.23
C ILE A 92 4.01 10.54 -4.56
N TYR A 93 4.08 11.86 -4.37
CA TYR A 93 2.92 12.74 -4.46
C TYR A 93 2.26 12.76 -5.85
N PRO A 94 2.99 12.77 -6.99
CA PRO A 94 2.35 12.71 -8.30
C PRO A 94 1.60 11.39 -8.53
N ALA A 95 2.20 10.25 -8.17
CA ALA A 95 1.56 8.95 -8.30
C ALA A 95 0.31 8.83 -7.41
N TYR A 96 0.38 9.40 -6.20
CA TYR A 96 -0.76 9.50 -5.28
C TYR A 96 -1.92 10.31 -5.88
N ILE A 97 -1.65 11.51 -6.40
CA ILE A 97 -2.70 12.33 -7.04
C ILE A 97 -3.35 11.59 -8.21
N VAL A 98 -2.56 10.96 -9.07
CA VAL A 98 -3.08 10.20 -10.21
C VAL A 98 -3.97 9.05 -9.72
N ALA A 99 -3.55 8.31 -8.69
CA ALA A 99 -4.35 7.22 -8.13
C ALA A 99 -5.68 7.71 -7.54
N VAL A 100 -5.68 8.82 -6.80
CA VAL A 100 -6.89 9.43 -6.24
C VAL A 100 -7.81 9.92 -7.37
N ALA A 101 -7.27 10.59 -8.39
CA ALA A 101 -8.04 11.08 -9.53
C ALA A 101 -8.69 9.94 -10.32
N LEU A 102 -7.94 8.86 -10.60
CA LEU A 102 -8.47 7.67 -11.27
C LEU A 102 -9.56 7.00 -10.42
N SER A 103 -9.34 6.89 -9.12
CA SER A 103 -10.33 6.34 -8.19
C SER A 103 -11.62 7.15 -8.16
N TRP A 104 -11.51 8.47 -8.21
CA TRP A 104 -12.67 9.37 -8.27
C TRP A 104 -13.43 9.27 -9.58
N LEU A 105 -12.71 9.20 -10.70
CA LEU A 105 -13.32 8.99 -12.01
C LEU A 105 -14.05 7.64 -12.08
N ALA A 106 -13.45 6.59 -11.51
CA ALA A 106 -14.07 5.28 -11.41
C ALA A 106 -15.32 5.31 -10.52
N TYR A 107 -15.26 5.99 -9.37
CA TYR A 107 -16.43 6.19 -8.51
C TYR A 107 -17.60 6.84 -9.27
N ILE A 108 -17.37 7.95 -9.98
CA ILE A 108 -18.42 8.63 -10.75
C ILE A 108 -19.00 7.73 -11.85
N GLY A 109 -18.16 6.94 -12.51
CA GLY A 109 -18.57 6.08 -13.63
C GLY A 109 -19.26 4.78 -13.23
N PHE A 110 -18.92 4.22 -12.06
CA PHE A 110 -19.28 2.85 -11.70
C PHE A 110 -20.01 2.71 -10.35
N ALA A 111 -20.01 3.70 -9.45
CA ALA A 111 -20.59 3.54 -8.12
C ALA A 111 -22.11 3.30 -8.11
N SER A 112 -22.83 3.73 -9.16
CA SER A 112 -24.28 3.49 -9.28
C SER A 112 -24.63 2.10 -9.84
N ILE A 113 -23.63 1.30 -10.23
CA ILE A 113 -23.85 -0.05 -10.76
C ILE A 113 -23.94 -0.99 -9.56
N ALA A 114 -25.14 -1.53 -9.32
CA ALA A 114 -25.33 -2.58 -8.33
C ALA A 114 -24.59 -3.84 -8.78
N VAL A 115 -23.72 -4.37 -7.92
CA VAL A 115 -23.07 -5.67 -8.15
C VAL A 115 -23.21 -6.51 -6.89
N ASP A 116 -24.09 -7.50 -6.96
CA ASP A 116 -24.53 -8.28 -5.80
C ASP A 116 -23.61 -9.47 -5.51
N ASP A 117 -22.83 -9.93 -6.49
CA ASP A 117 -22.02 -11.17 -6.42
C ASP A 117 -20.58 -10.96 -5.91
N TYR A 118 -20.30 -9.86 -5.19
CA TYR A 118 -18.98 -9.59 -4.60
C TYR A 118 -18.99 -9.66 -3.06
N SER A 119 -17.80 -9.81 -2.48
CA SER A 119 -17.60 -9.95 -1.04
C SER A 119 -18.01 -8.70 -0.26
N GLN A 120 -18.25 -8.88 1.04
CA GLN A 120 -18.53 -7.79 1.97
C GLN A 120 -17.41 -6.74 2.00
N TRP A 121 -16.15 -7.16 1.84
CA TRP A 121 -15.02 -6.23 1.73
C TRP A 121 -15.17 -5.30 0.52
N PHE A 122 -15.64 -5.81 -0.61
CA PHE A 122 -15.87 -4.99 -1.80
C PHE A 122 -17.01 -3.97 -1.58
N HIS A 123 -18.10 -4.37 -0.93
CA HIS A 123 -19.23 -3.47 -0.64
C HIS A 123 -18.92 -2.38 0.39
N GLN A 124 -17.81 -2.50 1.14
CA GLN A 124 -17.34 -1.43 2.02
C GLN A 124 -16.61 -0.31 1.25
N ILE A 125 -16.21 -0.57 0.01
CA ILE A 125 -15.55 0.39 -0.87
C ILE A 125 -16.62 1.27 -1.53
N TRP A 126 -16.40 2.59 -1.56
CA TRP A 126 -17.30 3.58 -2.16
C TRP A 126 -18.69 3.69 -1.48
N PRO A 127 -18.76 4.23 -0.25
CA PRO A 127 -20.04 4.41 0.44
C PRO A 127 -20.95 5.43 -0.25
N ASP A 128 -22.27 5.29 -0.06
CA ASP A 128 -23.34 6.09 -0.69
C ASP A 128 -23.21 7.61 -0.54
N SER A 129 -22.43 8.09 0.43
CA SER A 129 -22.18 9.53 0.60
C SER A 129 -20.73 9.82 0.98
N ILE A 130 -19.97 10.32 0.01
CA ILE A 130 -18.63 10.86 0.24
C ILE A 130 -18.76 12.29 0.76
N LYS A 131 -18.20 12.59 1.95
CA LYS A 131 -18.28 13.95 2.52
C LYS A 131 -17.12 14.79 1.97
N PRO A 132 -17.31 16.10 1.74
CA PRO A 132 -16.24 16.99 1.25
C PRO A 132 -14.98 17.02 2.15
N LYS A 133 -15.15 16.78 3.46
CA LYS A 133 -14.04 16.64 4.42
C LYS A 133 -13.14 15.44 4.13
N ASP A 134 -13.69 14.37 3.54
CA ASP A 134 -12.95 13.15 3.23
C ASP A 134 -12.05 13.40 2.00
N ILE A 135 -12.54 14.15 1.00
CA ILE A 135 -11.78 14.59 -0.18
C ILE A 135 -10.58 15.47 0.23
N LEU A 136 -10.80 16.45 1.12
CA LEU A 136 -9.74 17.37 1.54
C LEU A 136 -8.64 16.66 2.35
N GLY A 137 -9.01 15.66 3.17
CA GLY A 137 -8.07 14.83 3.91
C GLY A 137 -7.17 13.99 2.99
N HIS A 138 -7.74 13.42 1.93
CA HIS A 138 -6.98 12.67 0.91
C HIS A 138 -5.98 13.58 0.18
N VAL A 139 -6.41 14.73 -0.35
CA VAL A 139 -5.52 15.62 -1.11
C VAL A 139 -4.30 16.09 -0.29
N LEU A 140 -4.49 16.39 0.99
CA LEU A 140 -3.41 16.93 1.82
C LEU A 140 -2.47 15.87 2.39
N LEU A 141 -2.82 14.57 2.35
CA LEU A 141 -2.06 13.48 3.01
C LEU A 141 -1.81 13.72 4.52
N VAL A 142 -2.48 14.71 5.12
CA VAL A 142 -2.33 15.15 6.51
C VAL A 142 -3.59 14.76 7.27
N GLY A 143 -3.45 13.87 8.26
CA GLY A 143 -4.54 13.44 9.15
C GLY A 143 -4.86 11.94 9.11
N SER A 144 -5.82 11.51 9.92
CA SER A 144 -6.47 10.20 9.82
C SER A 144 -7.71 10.34 8.95
N PHE A 145 -7.63 9.86 7.71
CA PHE A 145 -8.76 9.78 6.81
C PHE A 145 -9.02 8.32 6.48
N ASP A 146 -10.29 8.03 6.22
CA ASP A 146 -10.73 6.70 5.87
C ASP A 146 -10.26 6.40 4.44
N ASN A 147 -9.35 5.42 4.32
CA ASN A 147 -8.78 5.04 3.03
C ASN A 147 -9.77 4.19 2.24
N ASP A 148 -10.69 3.50 2.93
CA ASP A 148 -11.60 2.54 2.33
C ASP A 148 -12.68 3.25 1.50
N VAL A 149 -12.92 4.54 1.76
CA VAL A 149 -13.90 5.38 1.06
C VAL A 149 -13.56 5.58 -0.43
N PHE A 150 -12.28 5.65 -0.80
CA PHE A 150 -11.86 5.91 -2.17
C PHE A 150 -11.05 4.76 -2.73
N ASN A 151 -9.91 4.49 -2.11
CA ASN A 151 -9.00 3.45 -2.52
C ASN A 151 -8.30 2.91 -1.27
N PRO A 152 -8.67 1.68 -0.84
CA PRO A 152 -8.18 1.07 0.39
C PRO A 152 -6.68 0.78 0.36
N VAL A 153 -5.97 0.99 -0.75
CA VAL A 153 -4.52 0.77 -0.85
C VAL A 153 -3.72 2.03 -0.52
N LEU A 154 -4.34 3.22 -0.53
CA LEU A 154 -3.66 4.50 -0.36
C LEU A 154 -2.97 4.65 1.00
N TRP A 155 -3.41 3.93 2.04
CA TRP A 155 -2.77 3.97 3.35
C TRP A 155 -1.29 3.58 3.30
N THR A 156 -0.91 2.69 2.36
CA THR A 156 0.49 2.25 2.22
C THR A 156 1.42 3.40 1.83
N LEU A 157 0.97 4.28 0.92
CA LEU A 157 1.70 5.48 0.49
C LEU A 157 1.79 6.52 1.62
N VAL A 158 0.69 6.69 2.37
CA VAL A 158 0.65 7.54 3.57
C VAL A 158 1.70 7.08 4.58
N MET A 159 1.75 5.77 4.85
CA MET A 159 2.73 5.18 5.77
C MET A 159 4.16 5.35 5.23
N GLU A 160 4.40 5.16 3.94
CA GLU A 160 5.73 5.37 3.35
C GLU A 160 6.23 6.81 3.56
N MET A 161 5.35 7.81 3.37
CA MET A 161 5.67 9.22 3.62
C MET A 161 5.92 9.51 5.10
N ARG A 162 5.08 8.99 6.00
CA ARG A 162 5.27 9.15 7.45
C ARG A 162 6.57 8.51 7.94
N ILE A 163 6.87 7.31 7.46
CA ILE A 163 8.12 6.61 7.76
C ILE A 163 9.29 7.43 7.25
N ALA A 164 9.23 7.94 6.02
CA ALA A 164 10.30 8.78 5.46
C ALA A 164 10.61 10.03 6.30
N LEU A 165 9.62 10.64 6.95
CA LEU A 165 9.81 11.80 7.83
C LEU A 165 10.56 11.44 9.12
N ILE A 166 10.23 10.31 9.74
CA ILE A 166 10.89 9.86 10.98
C ILE A 166 12.19 9.10 10.72
N PHE A 167 12.41 8.60 9.50
CA PHE A 167 13.53 7.73 9.14
C PHE A 167 14.92 8.33 9.47
N PRO A 168 15.19 9.63 9.23
CA PRO A 168 16.47 10.22 9.60
C PRO A 168 16.75 10.14 11.10
N VAL A 169 15.72 10.28 11.94
CA VAL A 169 15.83 10.15 13.41
C VAL A 169 16.13 8.70 13.80
N ILE A 170 15.44 7.75 13.17
CA ILE A 170 15.70 6.31 13.37
C ILE A 170 17.16 5.99 13.02
N MET A 171 17.65 6.44 11.86
CA MET A 171 19.03 6.21 11.44
C MET A 171 20.05 6.90 12.34
N TRP A 172 19.76 8.11 12.82
CA TRP A 172 20.62 8.79 13.79
C TRP A 172 20.77 7.97 15.08
N LEU A 173 19.68 7.40 15.61
CA LEU A 173 19.73 6.51 16.78
C LEU A 173 20.54 5.25 16.49
N VAL A 174 20.27 4.56 15.37
CA VAL A 174 20.95 3.31 15.00
C VAL A 174 22.46 3.52 14.84
N LEU A 175 22.87 4.58 14.14
CA LEU A 175 24.28 4.88 13.92
C LEU A 175 25.00 5.30 15.20
N ARG A 176 24.29 5.89 16.18
CA ARG A 176 24.86 6.25 17.48
C ARG A 176 25.22 5.03 18.33
N TYR A 177 24.46 3.94 18.25
CA TYR A 177 24.72 2.72 19.02
C TYR A 177 25.63 1.71 18.31
N ASN A 178 25.89 1.90 17.02
CA ASN A 178 26.86 1.10 16.25
C ASN A 178 28.27 1.72 16.19
N ALA A 179 28.47 2.89 16.80
CA ALA A 179 29.75 3.58 16.94
C ALA A 179 30.31 3.37 18.35
#